data_AF-A0A831YDK5-F1
#
_entry.id   AF-A0A831YDK5-F1
#
_cell.length_a   1.000
_cell.length_b   1.000
_cell.length_c   1.000
_cell.angle_alpha   90.00
_cell.angle_beta   90.00
_cell.angle_gamma   90.00
#
_symmetry.space_group_name_H-M   'P 1'
#
loop_
_entity.id
_entity.type
_entity.pdbx_description
1 polymer ?
#
loop_
_entity_poly.entity_id
_entity_poly.type
_entity_poly.pdbx_seq_one_letter_code
_entity_poly.pdbx_strand_id
1 'polypeptide(L)'
;MFNEKDLMRNPFMTNEKFAQQYDFLKEEGEFDRILKILTVPSKSGIYLSRFDIRKIGLTLGVQVISRERKEMLKDIFFYAKQLNKMKEFLDLLIEYTNMKIAQYRELQETFPKTKDIIQGWIDKAERLIKFIENLKKEVDIYKAV
;
A
#
# COMPACT_ATOMS: atom_id res chain seq x y z
N MET A 1 7.09 -34.31 -12.42
CA MET A 1 7.49 -34.23 -11.00
C MET A 1 8.48 -33.09 -10.89
N PHE A 2 8.11 -32.00 -10.22
CA PHE A 2 9.01 -30.85 -10.03
C PHE A 2 10.11 -31.24 -9.02
N ASN A 3 11.37 -31.06 -9.41
CA ASN A 3 12.54 -31.43 -8.61
C ASN A 3 12.85 -30.30 -7.61
N GLU A 4 12.87 -30.63 -6.32
CA GLU A 4 13.18 -29.66 -5.23
C GLU A 4 14.52 -28.94 -5.43
N LYS A 5 15.47 -29.58 -6.13
CA LYS A 5 16.77 -28.97 -6.43
C LYS A 5 16.70 -27.81 -7.43
N ASP A 6 15.66 -27.75 -8.26
CA ASP A 6 15.46 -26.65 -9.21
C ASP A 6 14.84 -25.41 -8.55
N LEU A 7 14.05 -25.59 -7.47
CA LEU A 7 13.54 -24.50 -6.63
C LEU A 7 14.66 -23.77 -5.86
N MET A 8 15.71 -24.51 -5.49
CA MET A 8 16.86 -24.00 -4.71
C MET A 8 17.91 -23.28 -5.57
N ARG A 9 17.77 -23.28 -6.90
CA ARG A 9 18.61 -22.48 -7.81
C ARG A 9 18.09 -21.07 -8.02
N ASN A 10 16.93 -20.74 -7.48
CA ASN A 10 16.38 -19.40 -7.56
C ASN A 10 17.03 -18.50 -6.49
N PRO A 11 17.81 -17.46 -6.84
CA PRO A 11 18.50 -16.61 -5.87
C PRO A 11 17.56 -15.84 -4.92
N PHE A 12 16.24 -15.94 -5.13
CA PHE A 12 15.20 -15.40 -4.24
C PHE A 12 14.82 -16.35 -3.08
N MET A 13 15.20 -17.63 -3.09
CA MET A 13 14.77 -18.62 -2.07
C MET A 13 15.85 -18.95 -1.02
N THR A 14 17.12 -18.65 -1.28
CA THR A 14 18.20 -18.82 -0.29
C THR A 14 18.75 -17.47 0.10
N ASN A 15 18.11 -16.80 1.07
CA ASN A 15 18.70 -15.61 1.64
C ASN A 15 18.29 -15.46 3.10
N GLU A 16 19.14 -15.96 3.99
CA GLU A 16 19.24 -15.45 5.37
C GLU A 16 19.40 -13.91 5.37
N LYS A 17 19.94 -13.33 4.29
CA LYS A 17 19.94 -11.88 4.03
C LYS A 17 18.54 -11.27 3.76
N PHE A 18 17.60 -12.02 3.18
CA PHE A 18 16.20 -11.59 3.00
C PHE A 18 15.53 -11.59 4.37
N ALA A 19 15.75 -12.60 5.21
CA ALA A 19 15.22 -12.64 6.58
C ALA A 19 15.78 -11.50 7.45
N GLN A 20 17.08 -11.20 7.36
CA GLN A 20 17.70 -10.04 8.03
C GLN A 20 17.21 -8.69 7.47
N GLN A 21 16.88 -8.64 6.17
CA GLN A 21 16.22 -7.47 5.58
C GLN A 21 14.80 -7.29 6.11
N TYR A 22 14.19 -8.23 6.83
CA TYR A 22 12.90 -8.04 7.51
C TYR A 22 13.07 -7.80 9.01
N ASP A 23 14.29 -7.83 9.56
CA ASP A 23 14.55 -7.55 10.97
C ASP A 23 14.33 -6.05 11.32
N PHE A 24 14.37 -5.15 10.31
CA PHE A 24 13.96 -3.75 10.48
C PHE A 24 12.42 -3.58 10.60
N LEU A 25 11.64 -4.61 10.25
CA LEU A 25 10.18 -4.62 10.40
C LEU A 25 9.74 -5.02 11.81
N LYS A 26 10.69 -5.25 12.73
CA LYS A 26 10.41 -5.41 14.17
C LYS A 26 9.88 -4.12 14.82
N GLU A 27 9.87 -2.99 14.12
CA GLU A 27 8.88 -1.93 14.36
C GLU A 27 7.49 -2.42 13.88
N GLU A 28 6.92 -3.40 14.57
CA GLU A 28 5.63 -4.04 14.27
C GLU A 28 4.41 -3.07 14.25
N GLY A 29 4.61 -1.79 14.54
CA GLY A 29 3.55 -0.83 14.79
C GLY A 29 2.77 -0.43 13.54
N GLU A 30 3.34 0.40 12.67
CA GLU A 30 2.54 1.25 11.78
C GLU A 30 2.48 0.81 10.34
N PHE A 31 3.61 0.36 9.81
CA PHE A 31 3.71 -0.14 8.44
C PHE A 31 2.84 -1.40 8.23
N ASP A 32 2.88 -2.33 9.17
CA ASP A 32 2.04 -3.51 9.10
C ASP A 32 0.55 -3.18 9.30
N ARG A 33 0.23 -2.14 10.09
CA ARG A 33 -1.13 -1.63 10.24
C ARG A 33 -1.65 -1.09 8.91
N ILE A 34 -0.92 -0.20 8.24
CA ILE A 34 -1.35 0.37 6.96
C ILE A 34 -1.47 -0.70 5.86
N LEU A 35 -0.53 -1.66 5.79
CA LEU A 35 -0.61 -2.76 4.83
C LEU A 35 -1.84 -3.64 5.05
N LYS A 36 -2.15 -4.00 6.30
CA LYS A 36 -3.35 -4.77 6.64
C LYS A 36 -4.63 -4.04 6.26
N ILE A 37 -4.64 -2.70 6.32
CA ILE A 37 -5.78 -1.88 5.88
C ILE A 37 -5.86 -1.87 4.35
N LEU A 38 -4.79 -1.48 3.66
CA LEU A 38 -4.75 -1.31 2.20
C LEU A 38 -5.02 -2.60 1.41
N THR A 39 -4.65 -3.76 1.97
CA THR A 39 -4.83 -5.06 1.29
C THR A 39 -6.26 -5.59 1.33
N VAL A 40 -7.09 -5.06 2.23
CA VAL A 40 -8.47 -5.51 2.48
C VAL A 40 -9.46 -4.39 2.15
N PRO A 41 -10.16 -4.44 1.00
CA PRO A 41 -11.06 -3.37 0.56
C PRO A 41 -12.13 -3.00 1.58
N SER A 42 -12.70 -3.98 2.27
CA SER A 42 -13.73 -3.74 3.30
C SER A 42 -13.20 -2.98 4.53
N LYS A 43 -11.88 -2.82 4.67
CA LYS A 43 -11.23 -1.97 5.68
C LYS A 43 -10.81 -0.62 5.10
N SER A 44 -10.14 -0.62 3.96
CA SER A 44 -9.60 0.60 3.32
C SER A 44 -10.65 1.48 2.64
N GLY A 45 -11.80 0.91 2.27
CA GLY A 45 -12.77 1.59 1.42
C GLY A 45 -12.38 1.64 -0.05
N ILE A 46 -11.21 1.10 -0.44
CA ILE A 46 -10.69 1.13 -1.81
C ILE A 46 -10.08 -0.21 -2.21
N TYR A 47 -10.13 -0.52 -3.51
CA TYR A 47 -9.33 -1.60 -4.09
C TYR A 47 -8.10 -1.02 -4.78
N LEU A 48 -6.92 -1.50 -4.38
CA LEU A 48 -5.66 -1.30 -5.08
C LEU A 48 -5.36 -2.56 -5.90
N SER A 49 -5.40 -2.44 -7.22
CA SER A 49 -4.99 -3.52 -8.12
C SER A 49 -3.46 -3.57 -8.24
N ARG A 50 -2.94 -4.67 -8.81
CA ARG A 50 -1.51 -4.77 -9.14
C ARG A 50 -1.06 -3.68 -10.12
N PHE A 51 -1.96 -3.25 -11.02
CA PHE A 51 -1.68 -2.18 -11.96
C PHE A 51 -1.54 -0.83 -11.24
N ASP A 52 -2.45 -0.53 -10.31
CA ASP A 52 -2.41 0.71 -9.51
C ASP A 52 -1.13 0.77 -8.67
N ILE A 53 -0.78 -0.34 -8.01
CA ILE A 53 0.43 -0.46 -7.21
C ILE A 53 1.68 -0.22 -8.08
N ARG A 54 1.74 -0.80 -9.29
CA ARG A 54 2.85 -0.54 -10.23
C ARG A 54 2.91 0.91 -10.66
N LYS A 55 1.77 1.55 -10.93
CA LYS A 55 1.71 2.97 -11.32
C LYS A 55 2.26 3.85 -10.21
N ILE A 56 1.86 3.62 -8.95
CA ILE A 56 2.39 4.34 -7.79
C ILE A 56 3.92 4.14 -7.67
N GLY A 57 4.39 2.89 -7.80
CA GLY A 57 5.82 2.59 -7.79
C GLY A 57 6.58 3.35 -8.87
N LEU A 58 6.07 3.35 -10.11
CA LEU A 58 6.68 4.07 -11.23
C LEU A 58 6.75 5.58 -10.99
N THR A 59 5.72 6.19 -10.40
CA THR A 59 5.75 7.62 -10.03
C THR A 59 6.87 7.94 -9.04
N LEU A 60 7.18 7.01 -8.13
CA LEU A 60 8.30 7.13 -7.20
C LEU A 60 9.67 6.85 -7.82
N GLY A 61 9.72 6.42 -9.09
CA GLY A 61 10.94 5.97 -9.76
C GLY A 61 11.33 4.53 -9.46
N VAL A 62 10.38 3.71 -9.00
CA VAL A 62 10.58 2.33 -8.58
C VAL A 62 9.85 1.36 -9.51
N GLN A 63 10.59 0.44 -10.12
CA GLN A 63 9.98 -0.61 -10.93
C GLN A 63 9.59 -1.82 -10.05
N VAL A 64 8.30 -1.93 -9.72
CA VAL A 64 7.78 -3.04 -8.91
C VAL A 64 7.51 -4.26 -9.79
N ILE A 65 8.07 -5.41 -9.42
CA ILE A 65 7.82 -6.69 -10.09
C ILE A 65 6.40 -7.14 -9.76
N SER A 66 5.66 -7.59 -10.79
CA SER A 66 4.29 -8.06 -10.60
C SER A 66 4.26 -9.37 -9.79
N ARG A 67 3.70 -9.31 -8.58
CA ARG A 67 3.49 -10.45 -7.68
C ARG A 67 2.22 -10.26 -6.85
N GLU A 68 2.12 -10.92 -5.70
CA GLU A 68 1.00 -10.73 -4.77
C GLU A 68 0.96 -9.25 -4.28
N ARG A 69 -0.25 -8.68 -4.12
CA ARG A 69 -0.46 -7.24 -3.89
C ARG A 69 0.17 -6.75 -2.58
N LYS A 70 0.05 -7.51 -1.50
CA LYS A 70 0.67 -7.17 -0.22
C LYS A 70 2.19 -7.13 -0.36
N GLU A 71 2.77 -8.09 -1.07
CA GLU A 71 4.23 -8.11 -1.32
C GLU A 71 4.69 -6.99 -2.25
N MET A 72 3.86 -6.56 -3.22
CA MET A 72 4.16 -5.39 -4.05
C MET A 72 4.06 -4.07 -3.27
N LEU A 73 3.08 -3.93 -2.38
CA LEU A 73 2.98 -2.76 -1.50
C LEU A 73 4.19 -2.71 -0.56
N LYS A 74 4.56 -3.85 0.04
CA LYS A 74 5.76 -3.95 0.89
C LYS A 74 7.01 -3.44 0.19
N ASP A 75 7.23 -3.84 -1.07
CA ASP A 75 8.36 -3.35 -1.86
C ASP A 75 8.34 -1.82 -1.95
N ILE A 76 7.22 -1.22 -2.33
CA ILE A 76 7.13 0.24 -2.49
C ILE A 76 7.45 0.95 -1.19
N PHE A 77 6.91 0.50 -0.06
CA PHE A 77 7.22 1.10 1.23
C PHE A 77 8.71 0.98 1.57
N PHE A 78 9.32 -0.19 1.34
CA PHE A 78 10.75 -0.38 1.56
C PHE A 78 11.58 0.58 0.70
N TYR A 79 11.29 0.67 -0.59
CA TYR A 79 11.98 1.58 -1.49
C TYR A 79 11.71 3.05 -1.13
N ALA A 80 10.49 3.41 -0.73
CA ALA A 80 10.16 4.76 -0.30
C ALA A 80 10.93 5.15 0.97
N LYS A 81 11.18 4.20 1.90
CA LYS A 81 12.05 4.43 3.06
C LYS A 81 13.51 4.63 2.62
N GLN A 82 14.04 3.72 1.80
CA GLN A 82 15.43 3.79 1.33
C GLN A 82 15.73 5.05 0.51
N LEU A 83 14.79 5.49 -0.32
CA LEU A 83 14.93 6.66 -1.18
C LEU A 83 14.51 7.97 -0.51
N ASN A 84 14.16 7.94 0.78
CA ASN A 84 13.66 9.09 1.53
C ASN A 84 12.36 9.71 0.95
N LYS A 85 11.59 8.91 0.20
CA LYS A 85 10.34 9.27 -0.49
C LYS A 85 9.07 8.81 0.25
N MET A 86 9.15 8.44 1.53
CA MET A 86 8.00 7.94 2.28
C MET A 86 6.80 8.91 2.24
N LYS A 87 7.04 10.21 2.42
CA LYS A 87 5.97 11.22 2.33
C LYS A 87 5.30 11.28 0.96
N GLU A 88 6.11 11.30 -0.09
CA GLU A 88 5.64 11.32 -1.48
C GLU A 88 4.78 10.08 -1.77
N PHE A 89 5.19 8.92 -1.26
CA PHE A 89 4.41 7.70 -1.39
C PHE A 89 3.06 7.78 -0.63
N LEU A 90 3.05 8.29 0.60
CA LEU A 90 1.81 8.49 1.36
C LEU A 90 0.88 9.50 0.67
N ASP A 91 1.43 10.54 0.05
CA ASP A 91 0.68 11.52 -0.74
C ASP A 91 0.03 10.88 -1.97
N LEU A 92 0.76 10.02 -2.69
CA LEU A 92 0.20 9.27 -3.83
C LEU A 92 -0.93 8.33 -3.40
N LEU A 93 -0.86 7.73 -2.20
CA LEU A 93 -1.96 6.94 -1.66
C LEU A 93 -3.19 7.79 -1.34
N ILE A 94 -3.01 9.00 -0.77
CA ILE A 94 -4.10 9.93 -0.52
C ILE A 94 -4.73 10.37 -1.84
N GLU A 95 -3.94 10.75 -2.84
CA GLU A 95 -4.41 11.16 -4.16
C GLU A 95 -5.24 10.04 -4.82
N TYR A 96 -4.72 8.81 -4.83
CA TYR A 96 -5.45 7.65 -5.35
C TYR A 96 -6.77 7.41 -4.60
N THR A 97 -6.75 7.57 -3.27
CA THR A 97 -7.95 7.39 -2.44
C THR A 97 -9.00 8.47 -2.75
N ASN A 98 -8.59 9.72 -2.92
CA ASN A 98 -9.48 10.81 -3.32
C ASN A 98 -10.08 10.58 -4.72
N MET A 99 -9.27 10.11 -5.67
CA MET A 99 -9.77 9.72 -7.00
C MET A 99 -10.86 8.63 -6.89
N LYS A 100 -10.69 7.64 -5.99
CA LYS A 100 -11.72 6.62 -5.75
C LYS A 100 -12.98 7.18 -5.09
N ILE A 101 -12.84 8.10 -4.13
CA ILE A 101 -13.99 8.80 -3.53
C ILE A 101 -14.77 9.56 -4.60
N ALA A 102 -14.09 10.26 -5.52
CA ALA A 102 -14.75 10.96 -6.62
C ALA A 102 -15.56 9.99 -7.51
N GLN A 103 -14.98 8.84 -7.88
CA GLN A 103 -15.69 7.78 -8.62
C GLN A 103 -16.92 7.27 -7.85
N TYR A 104 -16.80 7.10 -6.52
CA TYR A 104 -17.94 6.68 -5.70
C TYR A 104 -19.05 7.74 -5.67
N ARG A 105 -18.72 9.02 -5.58
CA ARG A 105 -19.71 10.11 -5.61
C ARG A 105 -20.43 10.16 -6.95
N GLU A 106 -19.71 10.05 -8.06
CA GLU A 106 -20.31 9.95 -9.40
C GLU A 106 -21.28 8.76 -9.51
N LEU A 107 -20.94 7.61 -8.91
CA LEU A 107 -21.83 6.44 -8.87
C LEU A 107 -23.08 6.69 -8.00
N GLN A 108 -22.97 7.42 -6.89
CA GLN A 108 -24.14 7.79 -6.08
C GLN A 108 -25.12 8.69 -6.86
N GLU A 109 -24.59 9.63 -7.64
CA GLU A 109 -25.38 10.52 -8.48
C GLU A 109 -26.05 9.75 -9.63
N THR A 110 -25.31 8.86 -10.27
CA THR A 110 -25.80 8.04 -11.39
C THR A 110 -26.82 6.99 -10.94
N PHE A 111 -26.64 6.40 -9.75
CA PHE A 111 -27.48 5.33 -9.22
C PHE A 111 -27.97 5.64 -7.79
N PRO A 112 -28.93 6.57 -7.61
CA PRO A 112 -29.34 7.06 -6.29
C PRO A 112 -29.82 5.98 -5.31
N LYS A 113 -30.43 4.89 -5.82
CA LYS A 113 -30.87 3.75 -4.99
C LYS A 113 -29.73 3.01 -4.29
N THR A 114 -28.49 3.18 -4.75
CA THR A 114 -27.29 2.54 -4.16
C THR A 114 -26.53 3.46 -3.20
N LYS A 115 -27.04 4.68 -2.98
CA LYS A 115 -26.33 5.74 -2.24
C LYS A 115 -25.81 5.30 -0.89
N ASP A 116 -26.64 4.64 -0.08
CA ASP A 116 -26.28 4.24 1.28
C ASP A 116 -25.17 3.17 1.29
N ILE A 117 -25.21 2.24 0.33
CA ILE A 117 -24.17 1.21 0.18
C ILE A 117 -22.84 1.87 -0.19
N ILE A 118 -22.86 2.77 -1.17
CA ILE A 118 -21.66 3.47 -1.64
C ILE A 118 -21.12 4.43 -0.57
N GLN A 119 -21.98 5.08 0.21
CA GLN A 119 -21.56 5.97 1.30
C GLN A 119 -20.68 5.22 2.30
N GLY A 120 -21.03 3.97 2.62
CA GLY A 120 -20.22 3.14 3.50
C GLY A 120 -18.81 2.83 2.96
N TRP A 121 -18.55 2.94 1.66
CA TRP A 121 -17.21 2.85 1.07
C TRP A 121 -16.47 4.18 1.14
N ILE A 122 -17.16 5.29 0.85
CA ILE A 122 -16.63 6.65 0.99
C ILE A 122 -16.14 6.89 2.42
N ASP A 123 -16.96 6.58 3.43
CA ASP A 123 -16.62 6.79 4.84
C ASP A 123 -15.34 6.02 5.25
N LYS A 124 -15.13 4.82 4.69
CA LYS A 124 -13.92 4.03 4.94
C LYS A 124 -12.70 4.65 4.26
N ALA A 125 -12.85 5.11 3.01
CA ALA A 125 -11.79 5.78 2.26
C ALA A 125 -11.38 7.11 2.94
N GLU A 126 -12.34 7.89 3.46
CA GLU A 126 -12.05 9.11 4.23
C GLU A 126 -11.33 8.81 5.55
N ARG A 127 -11.70 7.73 6.25
CA ARG A 127 -10.97 7.25 7.43
C ARG A 127 -9.54 6.81 7.09
N LEU A 128 -9.35 6.17 5.93
CA LEU A 128 -8.01 5.80 5.44
C LEU A 128 -7.15 7.04 5.20
N ILE A 129 -7.68 8.09 4.57
CA ILE A 129 -6.94 9.35 4.36
C ILE A 129 -6.46 9.93 5.69
N LYS A 130 -7.37 10.06 6.68
CA LYS A 130 -7.00 10.55 8.02
C LYS A 130 -5.92 9.70 8.69
N PHE A 131 -6.01 8.38 8.53
CA PHE A 131 -4.97 7.47 9.03
C PHE A 131 -3.62 7.73 8.35
N ILE A 132 -3.59 7.88 7.03
CA ILE A 132 -2.36 8.15 6.27
C ILE A 132 -1.77 9.52 6.62
N GLU A 133 -2.61 10.55 6.81
CA GLU A 133 -2.17 11.88 7.23
C GLU A 133 -1.51 11.88 8.61
N ASN A 134 -2.03 11.10 9.55
CA ASN A 134 -1.42 10.93 10.87
C ASN A 134 -0.07 10.22 10.75
N LEU A 135 -0.01 9.12 9.99
CA LEU A 135 1.24 8.42 9.69
C LEU A 135 2.29 9.34 9.06
N LYS A 136 1.86 10.23 8.15
CA LYS A 136 2.76 11.20 7.50
C LYS A 136 3.36 12.21 8.49
N LYS A 137 2.62 12.61 9.54
CA LYS A 137 3.13 13.48 10.62
C LYS A 137 4.15 12.76 11.50
N GLU A 138 3.94 11.47 11.78
CA GLU A 138 4.86 10.65 12.57
C GLU A 138 6.21 10.49 11.85
N VAL A 139 6.20 10.30 10.53
CA VAL A 139 7.42 10.24 9.70
C VAL A 139 8.29 11.51 9.84
N ASP A 140 7.72 12.68 10.14
CA ASP A 140 8.49 13.91 10.39
C ASP A 140 9.23 13.91 11.71
N ILE A 141 8.61 13.34 12.76
CA ILE A 141 9.16 13.32 14.11
C ILE A 141 10.44 12.47 14.13
N TYR A 142 10.45 11.35 13.42
CA TYR A 142 11.60 10.44 13.37
C TYR A 142 12.78 10.94 12.52
N LYS A 143 12.62 12.03 11.74
CA LYS A 143 13.72 12.68 11.02
C LYS A 143 14.36 13.83 11.80
N ALA A 144 13.69 14.31 12.85
CA ALA A 144 14.12 15.46 13.64
C ALA A 144 14.97 15.08 14.88
N VAL A 145 15.30 13.80 15.04
CA VAL A 145 16.14 13.23 16.11
C VAL A 145 17.42 12.67 15.52
#